data_AF-A0AAW0WYY9-F1
#
_entry.id   AF-A0AAW0WYY9-F1
#
_cell.length_a   1.000
_cell.length_b   1.000
_cell.length_c   1.000
_cell.angle_alpha   90.00
_cell.angle_beta   90.00
_cell.angle_gamma   90.00
#
_symmetry.space_group_name_H-M   'P 1'
#
loop_
_entity.id
_entity.type
_entity.pdbx_description
1 polymer ?
#
loop_
_entity_poly.entity_id
_entity_poly.type
_entity_poly.pdbx_seq_one_letter_code
_entity_poly.pdbx_strand_id
1 'polypeptide(L)'
;RQLMWNSHLTPEQAQLTLQEALHGDQTALERNFTVRFRCLLDNTSGFLRLDVRGKIKVLHGQNRKTEEAPLALFAVCTPFGPPSLLELPQKEVMYKSKHKLDLSLVSMDQKGKMLLGYSDLELANKGGYDLVHYDDLAYVASAHQE
;
A
#
# COMPACT_ATOMS: atom_id res chain seq x y z
N ARG A 1 -9.72 -12.66 5.97
CA ARG A 1 -10.78 -11.73 5.51
C ARG A 1 -10.41 -11.19 4.15
N GLN A 2 -9.32 -10.41 4.02
CA GLN A 2 -8.71 -9.88 2.77
C GLN A 2 -8.88 -10.73 1.48
N LEU A 3 -8.84 -12.07 1.55
CA LEU A 3 -8.87 -12.95 0.39
C LEU A 3 -10.28 -13.38 -0.09
N MET A 4 -11.35 -13.17 0.70
CA MET A 4 -12.69 -13.51 0.21
C MET A 4 -13.11 -12.51 -0.86
N TRP A 5 -13.71 -12.97 -1.94
CA TRP A 5 -14.09 -12.13 -3.08
C TRP A 5 -15.03 -10.97 -2.68
N ASN A 6 -15.84 -11.15 -1.64
CA ASN A 6 -16.82 -10.18 -1.14
C ASN A 6 -16.32 -9.31 0.03
N SER A 7 -15.04 -9.39 0.42
CA SER A 7 -14.56 -8.69 1.64
C SER A 7 -14.50 -7.17 1.56
N HIS A 8 -14.52 -6.61 0.35
CA HIS A 8 -14.40 -5.16 0.12
C HIS A 8 -15.61 -4.62 -0.66
N LEU A 9 -16.74 -5.33 -0.63
CA LEU A 9 -17.97 -4.82 -1.24
C LEU A 9 -18.48 -3.61 -0.44
N THR A 10 -18.80 -2.55 -1.15
CA THR A 10 -19.52 -1.42 -0.58
C THR A 10 -20.97 -1.82 -0.25
N PRO A 11 -21.68 -1.07 0.62
CA PRO A 11 -23.10 -1.33 0.89
C PRO A 11 -23.97 -1.36 -0.38
N GLU A 12 -23.62 -0.55 -1.38
CA GLU A 12 -24.29 -0.51 -2.69
C GLU A 12 -24.07 -1.79 -3.49
N GLN A 13 -22.94 -2.48 -3.28
CA GLN A 13 -22.58 -3.74 -3.92
C GLN A 13 -22.98 -4.96 -3.09
N ALA A 14 -23.73 -4.81 -2.00
CA ALA A 14 -24.07 -5.91 -1.09
C ALA A 14 -24.87 -7.05 -1.76
N GLN A 15 -25.57 -6.75 -2.86
CA GLN A 15 -26.35 -7.73 -3.63
C GLN A 15 -25.59 -8.31 -4.82
N LEU A 16 -24.37 -7.83 -5.11
CA LEU A 16 -23.57 -8.30 -6.22
C LEU A 16 -23.29 -9.80 -6.04
N THR A 17 -23.54 -10.61 -7.06
CA THR A 17 -23.18 -12.02 -7.05
C THR A 17 -21.75 -12.24 -7.55
N LEU A 18 -21.15 -13.37 -7.20
CA LEU A 18 -19.82 -13.73 -7.70
C LEU A 18 -19.79 -13.81 -9.23
N GLN A 19 -20.85 -14.31 -9.87
CA GLN A 19 -20.92 -14.42 -11.33
C GLN A 19 -20.94 -13.04 -11.99
N GLU A 20 -21.70 -12.10 -11.44
CA GLU A 20 -21.71 -10.72 -11.92
C GLU A 20 -20.36 -10.03 -11.71
N ALA A 21 -19.72 -10.23 -10.56
CA ALA A 21 -18.39 -9.69 -10.28
C ALA A 21 -17.30 -10.23 -11.23
N LEU A 22 -17.42 -11.49 -11.66
CA LEU A 22 -16.46 -12.13 -12.57
C LEU A 22 -16.64 -11.67 -14.03
N HIS A 23 -17.87 -11.42 -14.48
CA HIS A 23 -18.18 -11.07 -15.86
C HIS A 23 -18.31 -9.56 -16.11
N GLY A 24 -18.61 -8.78 -15.06
CA GLY A 24 -18.81 -7.35 -15.12
C GLY A 24 -17.56 -6.57 -14.69
N ASP A 25 -17.78 -5.49 -13.94
CA ASP A 25 -16.69 -4.71 -13.37
C ASP A 25 -15.98 -5.50 -12.25
N GLN A 26 -14.70 -5.80 -12.49
CA GLN A 26 -13.88 -6.60 -11.60
C GLN A 26 -13.15 -5.77 -10.52
N THR A 27 -13.48 -4.48 -10.36
CA THR A 27 -12.94 -3.62 -9.29
C THR A 27 -13.15 -4.23 -7.91
N ALA A 28 -14.33 -4.82 -7.65
CA ALA A 28 -14.64 -5.52 -6.40
C ALA A 28 -13.73 -6.74 -6.12
N LEU A 29 -13.06 -7.28 -7.14
CA LEU A 29 -12.15 -8.43 -7.03
C LEU A 29 -10.69 -8.02 -6.85
N GLU A 30 -10.36 -6.73 -6.92
CA GLU A 30 -9.01 -6.21 -6.71
C GLU A 30 -8.61 -6.26 -5.25
N ARG A 31 -7.35 -6.62 -5.00
CA ARG A 31 -6.78 -6.71 -3.66
C ARG A 31 -5.49 -5.92 -3.61
N ASN A 32 -5.41 -5.06 -2.62
CA ASN A 32 -4.23 -4.28 -2.29
C ASN A 32 -4.09 -4.26 -0.77
N PHE A 33 -3.06 -4.91 -0.25
CA PHE A 33 -2.83 -5.00 1.19
C PHE A 33 -1.38 -5.32 1.53
N THR A 34 -1.01 -4.94 2.75
CA THR A 34 0.33 -5.19 3.28
C THR A 34 0.35 -6.44 4.16
N VAL A 35 1.38 -7.27 4.02
CA VAL A 35 1.61 -8.47 4.86
C VAL A 35 3.04 -8.55 5.36
N ARG A 36 3.27 -9.35 6.40
CA ARG A 36 4.60 -9.68 6.91
C ARG A 36 4.89 -11.16 6.65
N PHE A 37 5.84 -11.44 5.78
CA PHE A 37 6.29 -12.80 5.48
C PHE A 37 7.57 -13.09 6.24
N ARG A 38 7.73 -14.32 6.73
CA ARG A 38 8.99 -14.74 7.34
C ARG A 38 10.08 -14.76 6.27
N CYS A 39 11.15 -14.02 6.52
CA CYS A 39 12.36 -13.97 5.72
C CYS A 39 13.44 -14.80 6.42
N LEU A 40 14.31 -15.45 5.63
CA LEU A 40 15.42 -16.27 6.12
C LEU A 40 16.79 -15.67 5.73
N LEU A 41 16.81 -14.47 5.16
CA LEU A 41 18.02 -13.84 4.62
C LEU A 41 18.91 -13.22 5.72
N ASP A 42 18.41 -13.02 6.94
CA ASP A 42 19.16 -12.51 8.08
C ASP A 42 18.87 -13.33 9.36
N ASN A 43 19.87 -13.44 10.25
CA ASN A 43 19.81 -14.24 11.49
C ASN A 43 18.97 -13.58 12.60
N THR A 44 18.31 -12.46 12.31
CA THR A 44 17.22 -11.95 13.15
C THR A 44 15.96 -12.71 12.76
N SER A 45 14.93 -12.82 13.61
CA SER A 45 13.66 -13.50 13.29
C SER A 45 12.84 -12.72 12.24
N GLY A 46 13.47 -12.36 11.12
CA GLY A 46 13.15 -11.28 10.24
C GLY A 46 11.85 -11.54 9.51
N PHE A 47 10.87 -10.69 9.74
CA PHE A 47 9.71 -10.61 8.86
C PHE A 47 9.96 -9.50 7.84
N LEU A 48 9.82 -9.81 6.57
CA LEU A 48 9.81 -8.82 5.50
C LEU A 48 8.38 -8.36 5.26
N ARG A 49 8.15 -7.05 5.29
CA ARG A 49 6.87 -6.45 4.92
C ARG A 49 6.77 -6.44 3.39
N LEU A 50 5.65 -6.92 2.85
CA LEU A 50 5.36 -6.99 1.41
C LEU A 50 4.05 -6.25 1.13
N ASP A 51 4.05 -5.44 0.07
CA ASP A 51 2.87 -4.91 -0.60
C ASP A 51 2.37 -5.96 -1.61
N VAL A 52 1.11 -6.38 -1.46
CA VAL A 52 0.47 -7.41 -2.31
C VAL A 52 -0.62 -6.75 -3.12
N ARG A 53 -0.41 -6.68 -4.44
CA ARG A 53 -1.37 -6.13 -5.40
C ARG A 53 -1.79 -7.19 -6.40
N GLY A 54 -3.08 -7.43 -6.52
CA GLY A 54 -3.61 -8.49 -7.36
C GLY A 54 -5.11 -8.51 -7.51
N LYS A 55 -5.63 -9.62 -8.04
CA LYS A 55 -7.05 -9.82 -8.31
C LYS A 55 -7.48 -11.26 -8.01
N ILE A 56 -8.66 -11.43 -7.42
CA ILE A 56 -9.29 -12.73 -7.25
C ILE A 56 -9.86 -13.19 -8.60
N LYS A 57 -9.50 -14.39 -9.06
CA LYS A 57 -9.99 -14.98 -10.31
C LYS A 57 -10.27 -16.47 -10.13
N VAL A 58 -11.00 -17.05 -11.10
CA VAL A 58 -11.19 -18.50 -11.17
C VAL A 58 -9.85 -19.19 -11.44
N LEU A 59 -9.54 -20.20 -10.63
CA LEU A 59 -8.39 -21.06 -10.79
C LEU A 59 -8.75 -22.26 -11.66
N HIS A 60 -8.32 -22.23 -12.91
CA HIS A 60 -8.56 -23.31 -13.86
C HIS A 60 -7.64 -24.52 -13.59
N GLY A 61 -8.06 -25.71 -14.04
CA GLY A 61 -7.24 -26.93 -13.96
C GLY A 61 -7.24 -27.64 -12.60
N GLN A 62 -8.07 -27.23 -11.65
CA GLN A 62 -8.22 -27.93 -10.37
C GLN A 62 -9.12 -29.17 -10.50
N ASN A 63 -8.79 -30.22 -9.74
CA ASN A 63 -9.69 -31.36 -9.54
C ASN A 63 -10.98 -30.87 -8.88
N ARG A 64 -12.10 -30.90 -9.61
CA ARG A 64 -13.41 -30.43 -9.14
C ARG A 64 -13.89 -31.31 -7.98
N LYS A 65 -13.68 -30.85 -6.75
CA LYS A 65 -14.26 -31.45 -5.54
C LYS A 65 -15.61 -30.83 -5.17
N THR A 66 -15.94 -29.68 -5.74
CA THR A 66 -17.15 -28.89 -5.49
C THR A 66 -17.78 -28.45 -6.81
N GLU A 67 -19.08 -28.18 -6.81
CA GLU A 67 -19.78 -27.62 -7.99
C GLU A 67 -19.31 -26.19 -8.30
N GLU A 68 -18.95 -25.41 -7.28
CA GLU A 68 -18.43 -24.05 -7.46
C GLU A 68 -16.99 -24.05 -7.99
N ALA A 69 -16.72 -23.12 -8.90
CA ALA A 69 -15.39 -22.93 -9.46
C ALA A 69 -14.43 -22.37 -8.40
N PRO A 70 -13.26 -23.00 -8.17
CA PRO A 70 -12.33 -22.54 -7.14
C PRO A 70 -11.76 -21.16 -7.51
N LEU A 71 -11.70 -20.27 -6.53
CA LEU A 71 -11.12 -18.94 -6.68
C LEU A 71 -9.69 -18.89 -6.10
N ALA A 72 -8.83 -18.08 -6.70
CA ALA A 72 -7.49 -17.82 -6.20
C ALA A 72 -7.11 -16.34 -6.37
N LEU A 73 -6.18 -15.86 -5.53
CA LEU A 73 -5.55 -14.55 -5.70
C LEU A 73 -4.36 -14.67 -6.65
N PHE A 74 -4.38 -13.90 -7.73
CA PHE A 74 -3.24 -13.71 -8.61
C PHE A 74 -2.66 -12.33 -8.32
N ALA A 75 -1.45 -12.27 -7.77
CA ALA A 75 -0.87 -11.04 -7.26
C ALA A 75 0.64 -10.93 -7.49
N VAL A 76 1.11 -9.69 -7.52
CA VAL A 76 2.52 -9.32 -7.42
C VAL A 76 2.80 -8.89 -5.98
N CYS A 77 3.83 -9.49 -5.39
CA CYS A 77 4.30 -9.15 -4.05
C CYS A 77 5.58 -8.33 -4.17
N THR A 78 5.57 -7.09 -3.70
CA THR A 78 6.72 -6.18 -3.75
C THR A 78 7.20 -5.89 -2.32
N PRO A 79 8.50 -5.96 -2.00
CA PRO A 79 9.00 -5.52 -0.70
C PRO A 79 8.55 -4.10 -0.37
N PHE A 80 7.97 -3.93 0.82
CA PHE A 80 7.50 -2.64 1.32
C PHE A 80 8.66 -1.89 1.98
N GLY A 81 8.91 -0.67 1.52
CA GLY A 81 10.04 0.15 1.94
C GLY A 81 11.16 0.15 0.90
N PRO A 82 12.07 1.14 0.93
CA PRO A 82 13.24 1.11 0.07
C PRO A 82 13.97 -0.22 0.31
N PRO A 83 14.29 -0.99 -0.75
CA PRO A 83 15.28 -2.07 -0.66
C PRO A 83 16.49 -1.53 0.11
N SER A 84 17.12 -2.36 0.94
CA SER A 84 18.24 -1.98 1.81
C SER A 84 19.00 -0.80 1.23
N LEU A 85 18.94 0.34 1.93
CA LEU A 85 19.43 1.68 1.53
C LEU A 85 20.87 1.72 0.98
N LEU A 86 21.57 0.60 1.01
CA LEU A 86 22.92 0.38 0.52
C LEU A 86 23.02 0.30 -1.01
N GLU A 87 21.94 0.05 -1.77
CA GLU A 87 22.09 -0.33 -3.19
C GLU A 87 21.28 0.45 -4.23
N LEU A 88 20.37 1.34 -3.85
CA LEU A 88 19.68 2.18 -4.85
C LEU A 88 20.44 3.48 -5.09
N PRO A 89 20.85 3.78 -6.33
CA PRO A 89 21.29 5.11 -6.69
C PRO A 89 20.20 6.10 -6.30
N GLN A 90 20.57 7.17 -5.60
CA GLN A 90 19.63 8.24 -5.28
C GLN A 90 18.99 8.70 -6.59
N LYS A 91 17.71 8.37 -6.82
CA LYS A 91 17.00 8.90 -7.98
C LYS A 91 17.05 10.42 -7.86
N GLU A 92 17.55 11.08 -8.90
CA GLU A 92 17.75 12.53 -8.98
C GLU A 92 16.47 13.35 -8.78
N VAL A 93 15.31 12.71 -8.63
CA VAL A 93 14.00 13.34 -8.41
C VAL A 93 13.50 13.25 -6.96
N MET A 94 14.19 12.56 -6.05
CA MET A 94 13.74 12.41 -4.65
C MET A 94 14.37 13.46 -3.72
N TYR A 95 13.63 13.86 -2.68
CA TYR A 95 14.11 14.63 -1.53
C TYR A 95 13.78 13.88 -0.23
N LYS A 96 14.43 14.24 0.88
CA LYS A 96 14.28 13.58 2.18
C LYS A 96 13.71 14.54 3.22
N SER A 97 12.85 14.01 4.08
CA SER A 97 12.36 14.69 5.28
C SER A 97 12.37 13.73 6.47
N LYS A 98 12.50 14.29 7.67
CA LYS A 98 12.48 13.58 8.94
C LYS A 98 11.28 14.07 9.74
N HIS A 99 10.53 13.14 10.30
CA HIS A 99 9.32 13.40 11.07
C HIS A 99 9.34 12.63 12.39
N LYS A 100 8.56 13.09 13.36
CA LYS A 100 8.17 12.31 14.54
C LYS A 100 7.10 11.28 14.16
N LEU A 101 6.79 10.36 15.08
CA LEU A 101 5.74 9.35 14.89
C LEU A 101 4.31 9.95 14.84
N ASP A 102 4.15 11.21 15.19
CA ASP A 102 2.89 11.95 15.03
C ASP A 102 2.85 12.77 13.71
N LEU A 103 3.79 12.49 12.79
CA LEU A 103 4.04 13.25 11.56
C LEU A 103 4.49 14.72 11.76
N SER A 104 4.86 15.17 12.96
CA SER A 104 5.47 16.51 13.11
C SER A 104 6.81 16.57 12.38
N LEU A 105 7.02 17.61 11.56
CA LEU A 105 8.27 17.77 10.82
C LEU A 105 9.44 18.08 11.77
N VAL A 106 10.56 17.41 11.56
CA VAL A 106 11.81 17.63 12.30
C VAL A 106 12.84 18.32 11.43
N SER A 107 13.01 17.85 10.19
CA SER A 107 13.92 18.47 9.23
C SER A 107 13.60 18.05 7.80
N MET A 108 14.11 18.82 6.83
CA MET A 108 14.04 18.53 5.39
C MET A 108 15.41 18.80 4.76
N ASP A 109 15.80 18.03 3.75
CA ASP A 109 17.02 18.33 3.01
C ASP A 109 16.89 19.60 2.15
N GLN A 110 18.03 20.15 1.70
CA GLN A 110 18.06 21.40 0.95
C GLN A 110 17.23 21.34 -0.34
N LYS A 111 17.19 20.16 -0.97
CA LYS A 111 16.47 19.96 -2.22
C LYS A 111 14.96 20.03 -2.01
N GLY A 112 14.44 19.41 -0.95
CA GLY A 112 13.02 19.48 -0.59
C GLY A 112 12.58 20.90 -0.27
N LYS A 113 13.42 21.65 0.48
CA LYS A 113 13.19 23.08 0.76
C LYS A 113 13.06 23.91 -0.51
N MET A 114 14.01 23.76 -1.44
CA MET A 114 13.99 24.48 -2.72
C MET A 114 12.81 24.07 -3.60
N LEU A 115 12.48 22.78 -3.65
CA LEU A 115 11.40 22.25 -4.48
C LEU A 115 10.02 22.72 -3.99
N LEU A 116 9.79 22.71 -2.67
CA LEU A 116 8.53 23.12 -2.06
C LEU A 116 8.45 24.63 -1.78
N GLY A 117 9.55 25.36 -1.94
CA GLY A 117 9.62 26.81 -1.72
C GLY A 117 9.58 27.22 -0.25
N TYR A 118 10.02 26.38 0.67
CA TYR A 118 10.00 26.67 2.11
C TYR A 118 11.37 27.07 2.66
N SER A 119 11.39 28.10 3.50
CA SER A 119 12.51 28.46 4.35
C SER A 119 12.55 27.63 5.64
N ASP A 120 13.68 27.65 6.33
CA ASP A 120 13.82 26.97 7.63
C ASP A 120 12.84 27.48 8.68
N LEU A 121 12.55 28.79 8.67
CA LEU A 121 11.63 29.41 9.61
C LEU A 121 10.19 28.95 9.39
N GLU A 122 9.77 28.78 8.14
CA GLU A 122 8.42 28.32 7.79
C GLU A 122 8.23 26.84 8.13
N LEU A 123 9.26 26.02 7.95
CA LEU A 123 9.21 24.60 8.29
C LEU A 123 9.18 24.33 9.79
N ALA A 124 9.72 25.24 10.62
CA ALA A 124 9.76 25.07 12.07
C ALA A 124 8.36 24.96 12.70
N ASN A 125 7.33 25.51 12.05
CA ASN A 125 5.94 25.50 12.52
C ASN A 125 5.01 24.62 11.67
N LYS A 126 5.54 23.77 10.78
CA LYS A 126 4.76 22.87 9.92
C LYS A 126 4.85 21.42 10.38
N GLY A 127 3.74 20.72 10.35
CA GLY A 127 3.66 19.27 10.40
C GLY A 127 3.70 18.65 9.00
N GLY A 128 3.85 17.32 8.94
CA GLY A 128 3.81 16.56 7.69
C GLY A 128 2.47 16.69 6.97
N TYR A 129 1.36 16.79 7.71
CA TYR A 129 0.04 17.03 7.11
C TYR A 129 -0.09 18.40 6.44
N ASP A 130 0.63 19.42 6.91
CA ASP A 130 0.61 20.77 6.30
C ASP A 130 1.32 20.81 4.92
N LEU A 131 2.03 19.73 4.57
CA LEU A 131 2.69 19.56 3.27
C LEU A 131 1.82 18.79 2.26
N VAL A 132 0.66 18.29 2.69
CA VAL A 132 -0.24 17.45 1.89
C VAL A 132 -1.40 18.31 1.39
N HIS A 133 -1.82 18.09 0.14
CA HIS A 133 -3.00 18.74 -0.40
C HIS A 133 -4.25 18.35 0.39
N TYR A 134 -5.20 19.27 0.57
CA TYR A 134 -6.35 19.04 1.46
C TYR A 134 -7.20 17.82 1.05
N ASP A 135 -7.36 17.57 -0.26
CA ASP A 135 -8.08 16.41 -0.80
C ASP A 135 -7.42 15.07 -0.46
N ASP A 136 -6.11 15.06 -0.21
CA ASP A 136 -5.33 13.84 0.04
C ASP A 136 -5.15 13.54 1.54
N LEU A 137 -5.60 14.44 2.42
CA LEU A 137 -5.39 14.33 3.87
C LEU A 137 -5.98 13.04 4.44
N ALA A 138 -7.18 12.65 4.01
CA ALA A 138 -7.83 11.43 4.48
C ALA A 138 -7.03 10.17 4.08
N TYR A 139 -6.48 10.15 2.86
CA TYR A 139 -5.65 9.06 2.38
C TYR A 139 -4.34 8.95 3.17
N VAL A 140 -3.65 10.08 3.37
CA VAL A 140 -2.39 10.11 4.14
C VAL A 140 -2.63 9.75 5.61
N ALA A 141 -3.71 10.24 6.21
CA ALA A 141 -4.07 9.90 7.59
C ALA A 141 -4.37 8.41 7.76
N SER A 142 -5.06 7.78 6.79
CA SER A 142 -5.28 6.34 6.77
C SER A 142 -3.96 5.57 6.69
N ALA A 143 -3.05 5.98 5.79
CA ALA A 143 -1.74 5.34 5.64
C ALA A 143 -0.86 5.49 6.88
N HIS A 144 -0.98 6.61 7.61
CA HIS A 144 -0.24 6.84 8.85
C HIS A 144 -0.67 5.93 10.02
N GLN A 145 -1.86 5.33 9.95
CA GLN A 145 -2.35 4.42 10.99
C GLN A 145 -1.83 2.96 10.83
N GLU A 146 -1.18 2.62 9.71
CA GLU A 146 -0.66 1.27 9.39
C GLU A 146 0.75 0.96 9.92
#